data_AF-A0A3T1CDX0-F1
#
_entry.id   AF-A0A3T1CDX0-F1
#
_cell.length_a   1.000
_cell.length_b   1.000
_cell.length_c   1.000
_cell.angle_alpha   90.00
_cell.angle_beta   90.00
_cell.angle_gamma   90.00
#
_symmetry.space_group_name_H-M   'P 1'
#
loop_
_entity.id
_entity.type
_entity.pdbx_description
1 polymer ?
#
loop_
_entity_poly.entity_id
_entity_poly.type
_entity_poly.pdbx_seq_one_letter_code
_entity_poly.pdbx_strand_id
1 'polypeptide(L)'
;MIEIEVQNETHQNVHRIKAMAVPRIGEGIRLREPSGQWASYDILDVWYQQAEFGEVWVPYIHVRMTPDDMRTASVGEANPLVDKGQQVPIEDFLKKFEGDHEHEPVKLNLDLSEDV
;
A
#
# COMPACT_ATOMS: atom_id res chain seq x y z
N MET A 1 19.93 -16.66 3.57
CA MET A 1 19.02 -15.51 3.45
C MET A 1 19.35 -14.81 2.14
N ILE A 2 18.35 -14.56 1.31
CA ILE A 2 18.47 -13.93 -0.01
C ILE A 2 18.03 -12.49 0.14
N GLU A 3 18.86 -11.55 -0.32
CA GLU A 3 18.49 -10.14 -0.36
C GLU A 3 18.13 -9.76 -1.79
N ILE A 4 17.02 -9.05 -1.94
CA ILE A 4 16.52 -8.54 -3.22
C ILE A 4 16.49 -7.03 -3.11
N GLU A 5 17.18 -6.34 -4.01
CA GLU A 5 17.07 -4.90 -4.13
C GLU A 5 15.86 -4.54 -5.01
N VAL A 6 15.05 -3.63 -4.53
CA VAL A 6 13.82 -3.17 -5.17
C VAL A 6 14.01 -1.71 -5.53
N GLN A 7 14.07 -1.41 -6.83
CA GLN A 7 14.08 -0.06 -7.36
C GLN A 7 12.63 0.35 -7.64
N ASN A 8 12.14 1.36 -6.93
CA ASN A 8 10.76 1.82 -7.05
C ASN A 8 10.71 3.09 -7.90
N GLU A 9 10.13 2.98 -9.10
CA GLU A 9 9.94 4.10 -10.02
C GLU A 9 8.96 5.14 -9.46
N THR A 10 7.89 4.70 -8.79
CA THR A 10 6.82 5.60 -8.32
C THR A 10 7.34 6.57 -7.26
N HIS A 11 8.11 6.09 -6.30
CA HIS A 11 8.65 6.91 -5.21
C HIS A 11 10.09 7.34 -5.39
N GLN A 12 10.72 6.96 -6.51
CA GLN A 12 12.12 7.24 -6.82
C GLN A 12 13.05 6.84 -5.65
N ASN A 13 12.84 5.64 -5.11
CA ASN A 13 13.57 5.14 -3.95
C ASN A 13 14.00 3.68 -4.12
N VAL A 14 14.82 3.21 -3.17
CA VAL A 14 15.36 1.86 -3.17
C VAL A 14 15.10 1.20 -1.81
N HIS A 15 14.65 -0.05 -1.85
CA HIS A 15 14.41 -0.87 -0.67
C HIS A 15 15.05 -2.25 -0.79
N ARG A 16 15.31 -2.91 0.35
CA ARG A 16 15.83 -4.29 0.39
C ARG A 16 14.83 -5.22 1.04
N ILE A 17 14.46 -6.28 0.33
CA ILE A 17 13.64 -7.37 0.86
C ILE A 17 14.57 -8.54 1.22
N LYS A 18 14.39 -9.08 2.42
CA LYS A 18 15.13 -10.26 2.88
C LYS A 18 14.20 -11.47 2.88
N ALA A 19 14.54 -12.48 2.11
CA ALA A 19 13.79 -13.72 2.01
C ALA A 19 14.60 -14.90 2.57
N MET A 20 13.92 -15.82 3.25
CA MET A 20 14.56 -17.04 3.76
C MET A 20 14.65 -18.14 2.71
N ALA A 21 13.79 -18.10 1.70
CA ALA A 21 13.75 -19.02 0.56
C ALA A 21 13.70 -18.22 -0.75
N VAL A 22 14.01 -18.88 -1.87
CA VAL A 22 13.94 -18.27 -3.21
C VAL A 22 12.48 -17.96 -3.54
N PRO A 23 12.07 -16.67 -3.63
CA PRO A 23 10.70 -16.34 -3.96
C PRO A 23 10.44 -16.58 -5.46
N ARG A 24 9.22 -17.00 -5.77
CA ARG A 24 8.70 -16.97 -7.14
C ARG A 24 7.75 -15.80 -7.24
N ILE A 25 7.93 -14.96 -8.25
CA ILE A 25 7.07 -13.79 -8.46
C ILE A 25 6.30 -14.00 -9.75
N GLY A 26 4.97 -14.02 -9.65
CA GLY A 26 4.06 -14.36 -10.74
C GLY A 26 3.45 -13.15 -11.42
N GLU A 27 2.84 -12.24 -10.66
CA GLU A 27 2.05 -11.12 -11.20
C GLU A 27 2.53 -9.75 -10.73
N GLY A 28 3.21 -9.67 -9.58
CA GLY A 28 3.68 -8.42 -9.00
C GLY A 28 4.06 -8.61 -7.54
N ILE A 29 4.30 -7.50 -6.85
CA ILE A 29 4.56 -7.49 -5.40
C ILE A 29 3.66 -6.48 -4.70
N ARG A 30 3.47 -6.66 -3.39
CA ARG A 30 2.85 -5.63 -2.56
C ARG A 30 3.91 -5.04 -1.64
N LEU A 31 3.95 -3.72 -1.60
CA LEU A 31 4.84 -2.96 -0.73
C LEU A 31 4.01 -2.09 0.20
N ARG A 32 4.58 -1.82 1.39
CA ARG A 32 3.95 -0.94 2.36
C ARG A 32 4.38 0.49 2.07
N GLU A 33 3.40 1.34 1.85
CA GLU A 33 3.55 2.75 1.54
C GLU A 33 3.96 3.57 2.77
N PRO A 34 4.51 4.79 2.59
CA PRO A 34 4.76 5.72 3.70
C PRO A 34 3.51 6.03 4.52
N SER A 35 2.32 5.99 3.89
CA SER A 35 1.02 6.12 4.56
C SER A 35 0.66 4.94 5.47
N GLY A 36 1.45 3.85 5.43
CA GLY A 36 1.23 2.62 6.16
C GLY A 36 0.29 1.63 5.46
N GLN A 37 -0.34 2.02 4.35
CA GLN A 37 -1.21 1.17 3.53
C GLN A 37 -0.40 0.24 2.61
N TRP A 38 -1.02 -0.85 2.16
CA TRP A 38 -0.40 -1.78 1.22
C TRP A 38 -0.84 -1.48 -0.21
N ALA A 39 0.11 -1.13 -1.07
CA ALA A 39 -0.14 -0.93 -2.49
C ALA A 39 0.48 -2.07 -3.32
N SER A 40 -0.13 -2.32 -4.47
CA SER A 40 0.28 -3.30 -5.46
C SER A 40 1.21 -2.64 -6.47
N TYR A 41 2.24 -3.36 -6.87
CA TYR A 41 3.28 -2.92 -7.78
C TYR A 41 3.47 -3.94 -8.90
N ASP A 42 3.47 -3.43 -10.13
CA ASP A 42 3.89 -4.18 -11.32
C ASP A 42 5.42 -4.31 -11.33
N ILE A 43 5.91 -5.45 -11.78
CA ILE A 43 7.34 -5.64 -12.05
C ILE A 43 7.61 -5.23 -13.49
N LEU A 44 8.50 -4.26 -13.64
CA LEU A 44 8.93 -3.76 -14.95
C LEU A 44 10.11 -4.59 -15.47
N ASP A 45 11.11 -4.82 -14.62
CA ASP A 45 12.32 -5.57 -14.97
C ASP A 45 12.83 -6.42 -13.81
N VAL A 46 13.49 -7.54 -14.16
CA VAL A 46 14.22 -8.40 -13.21
C VAL A 46 15.58 -8.72 -13.79
N TRP A 47 16.64 -8.51 -13.02
CA TRP A 47 17.99 -8.88 -13.42
C TRP A 47 18.81 -9.39 -12.24
N TYR A 48 19.93 -10.01 -12.57
CA TYR A 48 20.87 -10.54 -11.60
C TYR A 48 22.24 -9.91 -11.84
N GLN A 49 22.90 -9.51 -10.77
CA GLN A 49 24.26 -9.02 -10.80
C GLN A 49 25.14 -9.91 -9.93
N GLN A 50 26.32 -10.25 -10.44
CA GLN A 50 27.29 -10.99 -9.63
C GLN A 50 27.70 -10.13 -8.42
N ALA A 51 27.70 -10.72 -7.23
CA ALA A 51 28.15 -10.07 -6.03
C ALA A 51 29.65 -9.70 -6.15
N GLU A 52 30.05 -8.63 -5.47
CA GLU A 52 31.45 -8.19 -5.42
C GLU A 52 32.36 -9.25 -4.75
N PHE A 53 31.80 -10.05 -3.84
CA PHE A 53 32.51 -11.13 -3.16
C PHE A 53 31.73 -12.44 -3.24
N GLY A 54 32.38 -13.47 -3.77
CA GLY A 54 31.85 -14.83 -3.89
C GLY A 54 31.13 -15.12 -5.22
N GLU A 55 30.71 -16.37 -5.40
CA GLU A 55 29.98 -16.85 -6.59
C GLU A 55 28.46 -16.79 -6.36
N VAL A 56 27.97 -15.66 -5.86
CA VAL A 56 26.54 -15.45 -5.59
C VAL A 56 25.99 -14.39 -6.54
N TRP A 57 24.83 -14.67 -7.12
CA TRP A 57 24.08 -13.71 -7.95
C TRP A 57 23.03 -13.01 -7.09
N VAL A 58 23.08 -11.69 -7.06
CA VAL A 58 22.13 -10.85 -6.32
C VAL A 58 21.00 -10.43 -7.26
N PRO A 59 19.74 -10.71 -6.91
CA PRO A 59 18.59 -10.28 -7.68
C PRO A 59 18.23 -8.81 -7.43
N TYR A 60 17.82 -8.16 -8.51
CA TYR A 60 17.29 -6.82 -8.53
C TYR A 60 15.94 -6.84 -9.24
N ILE A 61 14.99 -6.09 -8.72
CA ILE A 61 13.69 -5.90 -9.35
C ILE A 61 13.39 -4.41 -9.47
N HIS A 62 12.89 -4.01 -10.63
CA HIS A 62 12.39 -2.67 -10.88
C HIS A 62 10.86 -2.72 -10.88
N VAL A 63 10.23 -1.86 -10.09
CA VAL A 63 8.79 -1.89 -9.86
C VAL A 63 8.16 -0.51 -9.97
N ARG A 64 6.88 -0.49 -10.33
CA ARG A 64 6.04 0.70 -10.35
C ARG A 64 4.66 0.37 -9.79
N MET A 65 4.11 1.29 -8.99
CA MET A 65 2.77 1.13 -8.43
C MET A 65 1.77 0.93 -9.56
N THR A 66 0.82 0.02 -9.35
CA THR A 66 -0.23 -0.26 -10.34
C THR A 66 -1.06 1.00 -10.58
N PRO A 67 -1.59 1.20 -11.80
CA PRO A 67 -2.43 2.37 -12.11
C PRO A 67 -3.70 2.48 -11.26
N ASP A 68 -4.22 1.36 -10.76
CA ASP A 68 -5.40 1.32 -9.88
C ASP A 68 -5.07 1.84 -8.48
N ASP A 69 -3.95 1.41 -7.90
CA ASP A 69 -3.50 1.91 -6.60
C ASP A 69 -3.03 3.37 -6.68
N MET A 70 -2.41 3.81 -7.78
CA MET A 70 -2.07 5.23 -8.00
C MET A 70 -3.33 6.12 -8.00
N ARG A 71 -4.40 5.67 -8.67
CA ARG A 71 -5.69 6.38 -8.67
C ARG A 71 -6.28 6.43 -7.26
N THR A 72 -6.25 5.31 -6.54
CA THR A 72 -6.77 5.25 -5.17
C THR A 72 -5.99 6.16 -4.21
N ALA A 73 -4.67 6.21 -4.34
CA ALA A 73 -3.82 7.11 -3.57
C ALA A 73 -4.15 8.58 -3.83
N SER A 74 -4.35 8.98 -5.09
CA SER A 74 -4.75 10.35 -5.43
C SER A 74 -6.13 10.74 -4.89
N VAL A 75 -7.08 9.80 -4.87
CA VAL A 75 -8.46 10.06 -4.39
C VAL A 75 -8.50 10.14 -2.86
N GLY A 76 -7.69 9.35 -2.16
CA GLY A 76 -7.60 9.39 -0.69
C GLY A 76 -7.03 10.71 -0.13
N GLU A 77 -6.09 11.33 -0.85
CA GLU A 77 -5.57 12.66 -0.48
C GLU A 77 -6.54 13.79 -0.83
N ALA A 78 -7.34 13.61 -1.88
CA ALA A 78 -8.19 14.64 -2.47
C ALA A 78 -9.69 14.43 -2.20
N ASN A 79 -10.10 13.69 -1.16
CA ASN A 79 -11.52 13.58 -0.83
C ASN A 79 -11.95 14.74 0.09
N PRO A 80 -12.54 15.82 -0.44
CA PRO A 80 -12.97 16.98 0.37
C PRO A 80 -14.12 16.63 1.33
N LEU A 81 -14.77 15.48 1.17
CA LEU A 81 -15.88 15.01 2.00
C LEU A 81 -15.42 14.32 3.28
N VAL A 82 -14.11 14.04 3.45
CA VAL A 82 -13.58 13.45 4.68
C VAL A 82 -13.10 14.58 5.58
N ASP A 83 -13.97 15.03 6.49
CA ASP A 83 -13.58 15.95 7.56
C ASP A 83 -12.58 15.25 8.49
N LYS A 84 -11.31 15.65 8.42
CA LYS A 84 -10.23 15.12 9.27
C LYS A 84 -10.50 15.36 10.76
N GLY A 85 -11.35 16.33 11.12
CA GLY A 85 -11.82 16.58 12.48
C GLY A 85 -12.80 15.52 13.02
N GLN A 86 -13.36 14.68 12.15
CA GLN A 86 -14.28 13.58 12.52
C GLN A 86 -13.63 12.20 12.53
N GLN A 87 -12.32 12.11 12.32
CA GLN A 87 -11.61 10.84 12.45
C GLN A 87 -11.65 10.36 13.90
N VAL A 88 -12.26 9.19 14.11
CA VAL A 88 -12.25 8.50 15.40
C VAL A 88 -11.46 7.19 15.27
N PRO A 89 -10.70 6.78 16.29
CA PRO A 89 -10.08 5.46 16.34
C PRO A 89 -11.10 4.36 16.10
N ILE A 90 -10.70 3.29 15.42
CA ILE A 90 -11.61 2.22 15.01
C ILE A 90 -12.21 1.50 16.24
N GLU A 91 -11.46 1.42 17.33
CA GLU A 91 -11.90 0.85 18.60
C GLU A 91 -13.03 1.66 19.24
N ASP A 92 -12.97 2.99 19.16
CA ASP A 92 -14.00 3.89 19.68
C ASP A 92 -15.24 3.93 18.77
N PHE A 93 -15.07 3.69 17.47
CA PHE A 93 -16.17 3.52 16.53
C PHE A 93 -16.92 2.21 16.79
N LEU A 94 -16.20 1.09 16.93
CA LEU A 94 -16.79 -0.23 17.15
C LEU A 94 -17.56 -0.33 18.46
N LYS A 95 -17.09 0.34 19.52
CA LYS A 95 -17.83 0.46 20.79
C LYS A 95 -19.23 1.06 20.67
N LYS A 96 -19.51 1.89 19.65
CA LYS A 96 -20.86 2.44 19.43
C LYS A 96 -21.87 1.38 18.97
N PHE A 97 -21.38 0.22 18.54
CA PHE A 97 -22.18 -0.90 18.04
C PHE A 97 -22.11 -2.13 18.95
N GLU A 98 -21.50 -2.03 20.14
CA GLU A 98 -21.51 -3.10 21.14
C GLU A 98 -22.62 -2.84 22.18
N GLY A 99 -23.47 -3.84 22.44
CA GLY A 99 -24.53 -3.78 23.46
C GLY A 99 -25.86 -3.17 22.97
N ASP A 100 -26.58 -2.46 23.84
CA ASP A 100 -27.96 -1.95 23.58
C ASP A 100 -28.08 -0.95 22.40
N HIS A 101 -26.98 -0.55 21.77
CA HIS A 101 -26.94 0.38 20.63
C HIS A 101 -26.92 -0.30 19.25
N GLU A 102 -26.93 -1.64 19.16
CA GLU A 102 -26.93 -2.42 17.90
C GLU A 102 -28.08 -2.06 16.94
N HIS A 103 -29.14 -1.42 17.43
CA HIS A 103 -30.33 -1.06 16.64
C HIS A 103 -30.58 0.44 16.50
N GLU A 104 -29.66 1.31 16.97
CA GLU A 104 -29.82 2.74 16.73
C GLU A 104 -29.36 3.13 15.31
N PRO A 105 -30.22 3.74 14.49
CA PRO A 105 -29.85 4.18 13.16
C PRO A 105 -28.84 5.33 13.25
N VAL A 106 -27.57 5.03 12.98
CA VAL A 106 -26.54 6.06 12.83
C VAL A 106 -26.83 6.84 11.55
N LYS A 107 -27.09 8.15 11.68
CA LYS A 107 -27.19 9.05 10.54
C LYS A 107 -25.80 9.24 9.96
N LEU A 108 -25.51 8.52 8.88
CA LEU A 108 -24.39 8.86 8.00
C LEU A 108 -24.76 10.18 7.30
N ASN A 109 -24.10 11.26 7.70
CA ASN A 109 -24.17 12.53 6.97
C ASN A 109 -23.35 12.37 5.69
N LEU A 110 -23.95 11.75 4.68
CA LEU A 110 -23.46 11.79 3.31
C LEU A 110 -23.90 13.14 2.74
N ASP A 111 -23.00 14.11 2.76
CA ASP A 111 -23.22 15.35 2.02
C ASP A 111 -23.10 15.04 0.53
N LEU A 112 -24.26 14.90 -0.11
CA LEU A 112 -24.41 14.64 -1.54
C LEU A 112 -24.80 15.92 -2.29
N SER A 113 -24.46 17.11 -1.78
CA SER A 113 -24.63 18.33 -2.58
C SER A 113 -23.65 18.28 -3.75
N GLU A 114 -24.15 17.90 -4.92
CA GLU A 114 -23.47 18.02 -6.20
C GLU A 114 -23.15 19.50 -6.46
N ASP A 115 -21.88 19.80 -6.71
CA ASP A 115 -21.47 21.08 -7.31
C ASP A 115 -21.98 21.12 -8.76
N VAL A 116 -22.95 22.02 -9.00
CA VAL A 116 -23.48 22.39 -10.33
C VAL A 116 -22.53 23.33 -11.05
#